data_AF-A0A2I0NL48-F1
#
_entry.id   AF-A0A2I0NL48-F1
#
_cell.length_a   1.000
_cell.length_b   1.000
_cell.length_c   1.000
_cell.angle_alpha   90.00
_cell.angle_beta   90.00
_cell.angle_gamma   90.00
#
_symmetry.space_group_name_H-M   'P 1'
#
loop_
_entity.id
_entity.type
_entity.pdbx_description
1 polymer ?
#
loop_
_entity_poly.entity_id
_entity_poly.type
_entity_poly.pdbx_seq_one_letter_code
_entity_poly.pdbx_strand_id
1 'polypeptide(L)' 'MDKGTNRANIKPGLNVGIVLKQDQKSGKITRGIVKKILTNSSHHPHGIKVQLENGQVGRVKEIYQ' A
#
# COMPACT_ATOMS: atom_id res chain seq x y z
N MET A 1 -14.82 3.38 -2.06
CA MET A 1 -13.51 3.31 -1.36
C MET A 1 -12.89 1.97 -1.65
N ASP A 2 -12.01 1.91 -2.65
CA ASP A 2 -11.34 0.67 -3.02
C ASP A 2 -10.41 0.20 -1.91
N LYS A 3 -10.59 -1.07 -1.52
CA LYS A 3 -9.82 -1.67 -0.43
C LYS A 3 -8.45 -2.07 -0.96
N GLY A 4 -7.39 -1.59 -0.31
CA GLY A 4 -5.99 -1.97 -0.58
C GLY A 4 -5.62 -3.44 -0.32
N THR A 5 -6.61 -4.32 -0.18
CA THR A 5 -6.48 -5.76 0.12
C THR A 5 -6.35 -6.60 -1.14
N ASN A 6 -6.83 -6.12 -2.29
CA ASN A 6 -6.74 -6.81 -3.58
C ASN A 6 -5.58 -6.26 -4.40
N ARG A 7 -4.71 -7.15 -4.87
CA ARG A 7 -3.59 -6.81 -5.75
C ARG A 7 -4.04 -6.23 -7.08
N ALA A 8 -5.18 -6.68 -7.61
CA ALA A 8 -5.72 -6.20 -8.88
C ALA A 8 -6.01 -4.68 -8.89
N ASN A 9 -6.31 -4.12 -7.71
CA ASN A 9 -6.63 -2.70 -7.54
C ASN A 9 -5.38 -1.82 -7.41
N ILE A 10 -4.20 -2.43 -7.27
CA ILE A 10 -2.95 -1.72 -7.02
C ILE A 10 -2.02 -1.93 -8.20
N LYS A 11 -1.58 -0.83 -8.80
CA LYS A 11 -0.64 -0.82 -9.92
C LYS A 11 0.55 0.09 -9.59
N PRO A 12 1.75 -0.23 -10.07
CA PRO A 12 2.85 0.74 -10.07
C PRO A 12 2.42 2.06 -10.75
N GLY A 13 2.81 3.19 -10.18
CA GLY A 13 2.37 4.53 -10.61
C GLY A 13 1.09 5.03 -9.94
N LEU A 14 0.38 4.20 -9.16
CA LEU A 14 -0.84 4.61 -8.47
C LEU A 14 -0.52 5.34 -7.16
N ASN A 15 -1.30 6.36 -6.83
CA ASN A 15 -1.17 7.09 -5.58
C ASN A 15 -1.90 6.33 -4.46
N VAL A 16 -1.19 5.95 -3.41
CA VAL A 16 -1.74 5.10 -2.34
C VAL A 16 -1.37 5.63 -0.97
N GLY A 17 -2.24 5.38 -0.01
CA GLY A 17 -1.94 5.52 1.41
C GLY A 17 -1.45 4.18 1.97
N ILE A 18 -0.22 4.16 2.47
CA ILE A 18 0.37 2.99 3.15
C ILE A 18 0.58 3.27 4.63
N VAL A 19 0.48 2.21 5.44
CA VAL A 19 0.96 2.23 6.82
C VAL A 19 2.32 1.56 6.88
N LEU A 20 3.30 2.31 7.38
CA LEU A 20 4.67 1.84 7.59
C LEU A 20 4.72 0.94 8.83
N LYS A 21 5.75 0.09 8.94
CA LYS A 21 5.93 -0.79 10.11
C LYS A 21 5.97 0.00 11.42
N GLN A 22 6.69 1.13 11.43
CA GLN A 22 6.79 2.03 12.59
C GLN A 22 5.44 2.65 12.97
N ASP A 23 4.56 2.84 11.99
CA ASP A 23 3.25 3.49 12.15
C ASP A 23 2.11 2.48 12.37
N GLN A 24 2.39 1.17 12.48
CA GLN A 24 1.35 0.16 12.69
C GLN A 24 0.58 0.35 14.00
N LYS A 25 1.21 0.93 15.03
CA LYS A 25 0.55 1.25 16.31
C LYS A 25 -0.24 2.55 16.26
N SER A 26 0.27 3.57 15.57
CA SER A 26 -0.35 4.89 15.46
C SER A 26 -1.45 4.93 14.40
N GLY A 27 -1.41 4.01 13.43
CA GLY A 27 -2.30 4.03 12.26
C GLY A 27 -1.97 5.13 11.26
N LYS A 28 -0.82 5.81 11.40
CA LYS A 28 -0.45 6.93 10.52
C LYS A 28 -0.33 6.45 9.06
N ILE A 29 -1.08 7.12 8.18
CA ILE A 29 -1.07 6.84 6.75
C ILE A 29 -0.05 7.76 6.08
N THR A 30 0.87 7.15 5.35
CA THR A 30 1.83 7.85 4.49
C THR A 30 1.37 7.73 3.05
N ARG A 31 1.18 8.87 2.37
CA ARG A 31 0.79 8.91 0.96
C ARG A 31 2.02 8.85 0.07
N GLY A 32 1.90 8.18 -1.06
CA GLY A 32 2.89 8.23 -2.12
C GLY A 32 2.58 7.31 -3.29
N ILE A 33 3.45 7.35 -4.29
CA ILE A 33 3.29 6.62 -5.53
C ILE A 33 3.90 5.21 -5.40
N VAL A 34 3.17 4.18 -5.82
CA VAL A 34 3.66 2.80 -5.82
C VAL A 34 4.78 2.65 -6.84
N LYS A 35 5.97 2.26 -6.37
CA LYS A 35 7.08 1.82 -7.22
C LYS A 35 6.98 0.34 -7.56
N LYS A 36 6.75 -0.51 -6.56
CA LYS A 36 6.73 -1.97 -6.72
C LYS A 36 5.77 -2.64 -5.75
N ILE A 37 5.13 -3.72 -6.20
CA ILE A 37 4.30 -4.59 -5.37
C ILE A 37 5.15 -5.73 -4.83
N LEU A 38 5.09 -5.96 -3.51
CA LEU A 38 5.89 -6.97 -2.80
C LEU A 38 5.06 -8.18 -2.32
N THR A 39 3.73 -8.09 -2.35
CA THR A 39 2.86 -9.24 -2.06
C THR A 39 2.52 -9.98 -3.35
N ASN A 40 2.84 -11.26 -3.39
CA ASN A 40 2.56 -12.12 -4.55
C ASN A 40 1.10 -12.56 -4.60
N SER A 41 0.49 -12.83 -3.44
CA SER A 41 -0.91 -13.23 -3.31
C SER A 41 -1.87 -12.18 -3.90
N SER A 42 -2.94 -12.65 -4.52
CA SER A 42 -4.00 -11.81 -5.09
C SER A 42 -4.77 -11.02 -4.04
N HIS A 43 -4.92 -11.60 -2.83
CA HIS A 43 -5.62 -11.00 -1.70
C HIS A 43 -4.77 -11.08 -0.43
N HIS A 44 -4.83 -10.05 0.41
CA HIS A 44 -4.22 -10.06 1.74
C HIS A 44 -5.08 -9.28 2.75
N PRO A 45 -5.42 -9.86 3.92
CA PRO A 45 -6.39 -9.28 4.86
C PRO A 45 -5.95 -7.92 5.41
N HIS A 46 -4.65 -7.72 5.62
CA HIS A 46 -4.10 -6.48 6.15
C HIS A 46 -3.71 -5.45 5.08
N GLY A 47 -3.92 -5.76 3.80
CA GLY A 47 -3.47 -4.95 2.68
C GLY A 47 -2.25 -5.54 1.96
N ILE A 48 -2.12 -5.17 0.70
CA ILE A 48 -1.00 -5.53 -0.17
C ILE A 48 0.24 -4.75 0.27
N LYS A 49 1.38 -5.44 0.43
CA LYS A 49 2.66 -4.79 0.71
C LYS A 49 3.20 -4.18 -0.57
N VAL A 50 3.56 -2.90 -0.53
CA VAL A 50 4.16 -2.16 -1.64
C VAL A 50 5.37 -1.37 -1.18
N GLN A 51 6.23 -1.05 -2.12
CA GLN A 51 7.30 -0.07 -1.99
C GLN A 51 6.89 1.19 -2.75
N LEU A 52 7.02 2.34 -2.12
CA LEU A 52 6.81 3.65 -2.73
C LEU A 52 8.05 4.12 -3.50
N GLU A 53 7.89 5.13 -4.35
CA GLU A 53 9.01 5.73 -5.10
C GLU A 53 10.13 6.29 -4.21
N ASN A 54 9.77 6.85 -3.06
CA ASN A 54 10.70 7.34 -2.04
C ASN A 54 11.43 6.23 -1.26
N GLY A 55 11.23 4.95 -1.63
CA GLY A 55 11.88 3.80 -1.00
C GLY A 55 11.16 3.25 0.23
N GLN A 56 10.12 3.93 0.74
CA GLN A 56 9.37 3.45 1.90
C GLN A 56 8.54 2.21 1.59
N VAL A 57 8.42 1.32 2.57
CA VAL A 57 7.70 0.05 2.43
C VAL A 57 6.60 -0.06 3.47
N GLY A 58 5.38 -0.38 3.03
CA GLY A 58 4.23 -0.49 3.92
C GLY A 58 3.09 -1.31 3.33
N ARG A 59 2.00 -1.40 4.09
CA ARG A 59 0.76 -2.07 3.70
C ARG A 59 -0.23 -1.03 3.19
N VAL A 60 -0.78 -1.23 1.99
CA VAL A 60 -1.79 -0.31 1.43
C VAL A 60 -3.06 -0.37 2.26
N LYS A 61 -3.52 0.80 2.68
CA LYS A 61 -4.79 1.02 3.37
C LYS A 61 -5.78 1.75 2.49
N GLU A 62 -5.30 2.75 1.76
CA GLU A 62 -6.13 3.62 0.94
C GLU A 62 -5.57 3.70 -0.47
N ILE A 63 -6.46 3.80 -1.45
CA ILE A 63 -6.12 4.00 -2.85
C ILE A 63 -6.74 5.33 -3.25
N TYR A 64 -5.91 6.22 -3.82
CA TYR A 64 -6.32 7.53 -4.30
C TYR A 64 -6.21 7.50 -5.83
N GLN A 65 -7.32 7.75 -6.51
CA GLN A 65 -7.42 7.74 -7.97
C GLN A 65 -7.26 9.15 -8.52
#